data_AF-A0A7S1QA12-F1
#
_entry.id   AF-A0A7S1QA12-F1
#
_cell.length_a   1.000
_cell.length_b   1.000
_cell.length_c   1.000
_cell.angle_alpha   90.00
_cell.angle_beta   90.00
_cell.angle_gamma   90.00
#
_symmetry.space_group_name_H-M   'P 1'
#
loop_
_entity.id
_entity.type
_entity.pdbx_description
1 polymer ?
#
loop_
_entity_poly.entity_id
_entity_poly.type
_entity_poly.pdbx_seq_one_letter_code
_entity_poly.pdbx_strand_id
1 'polypeptide(L)'
;TRGVPQSRYYYKRFSVGGGKANVSLIVLDSSPCQSMYRSDDPSGWDPCGSSLPNDCPGCTFHANVVAQSCATQLAWLKTTIAQVPEGDWRIAMIHAPASDIDVEDLITPLQQGNFDLVVNGHVHLLAHYTVDGVGTYITSGAGCMVHMENRNGVTPATVERNNTSLGASSCTSYSTWHTCEIVFQRTVPGFAVHTFSEDMMSLTTTLIDENGNTLHSTTTKKNSNSTGPTPPPSNGPTPAPTPANKCCYYSDSVCYTGQTCCNTEGQSYSKYTCDDTQWGTKHNCIWDWRESKCIVG
;
A
#
# COMPACT_ATOMS: atom_id res chain seq x y z
N THR A 1 -11.75 -22.64 -16.85
CA THR A 1 -10.40 -23.12 -16.46
C THR A 1 -10.07 -22.52 -15.10
N ARG A 2 -9.82 -23.36 -14.08
CA ARG A 2 -9.42 -22.90 -12.74
C ARG A 2 -7.99 -22.36 -12.87
N GLY A 3 -7.81 -21.04 -12.74
CA GLY A 3 -6.52 -20.39 -12.94
C GLY A 3 -5.61 -20.66 -11.76
N VAL A 4 -4.71 -21.63 -11.89
CA VAL A 4 -3.55 -21.73 -11.01
C VAL A 4 -2.59 -20.59 -11.40
N PRO A 5 -2.12 -19.76 -10.45
CA PRO A 5 -1.10 -18.76 -10.74
C PRO A 5 0.12 -19.45 -11.38
N GLN A 6 0.56 -18.97 -12.55
CA GLN A 6 1.66 -19.59 -13.29
C GLN A 6 3.04 -19.22 -12.72
N SER A 7 3.12 -18.09 -12.03
CA SER A 7 4.29 -17.55 -11.35
C SER A 7 3.83 -16.53 -10.30
N ARG A 8 4.77 -16.06 -9.46
CA ARG A 8 4.48 -15.09 -8.38
C ARG A 8 3.98 -13.74 -8.91
N TYR A 9 4.60 -13.28 -9.99
CA TYR A 9 4.15 -12.17 -10.81
C TYR A 9 4.06 -12.63 -12.26
N TYR A 10 3.07 -12.15 -13.00
CA TYR A 10 2.82 -12.56 -14.38
C TYR A 10 2.05 -11.53 -15.16
N TYR A 11 2.09 -11.67 -16.48
CA TYR A 11 1.27 -10.93 -17.41
C TYR A 11 0.26 -11.86 -18.06
N LYS A 12 -0.99 -11.39 -18.18
CA LYS A 12 -2.05 -12.11 -18.88
C LYS A 12 -2.90 -11.14 -19.68
N ARG A 13 -3.11 -11.49 -20.95
CA ARG A 13 -4.03 -10.79 -21.83
C ARG A 13 -5.29 -11.62 -22.07
N PHE A 14 -6.45 -11.01 -22.01
CA PHE A 14 -7.73 -11.69 -22.30
C PHE A 14 -8.78 -10.71 -22.85
N SER A 15 -9.74 -11.23 -23.61
CA SER A 15 -10.81 -10.42 -24.19
C SER A 15 -12.03 -10.34 -23.27
N VAL A 16 -12.71 -9.20 -23.28
CA VAL A 16 -13.95 -8.92 -22.54
C VAL A 16 -15.05 -8.42 -23.46
N GLY A 17 -16.29 -8.40 -22.98
CA GLY A 17 -17.42 -7.88 -23.76
C GLY A 17 -17.70 -8.64 -25.06
N GLY A 18 -17.44 -9.95 -25.10
CA GLY A 18 -17.57 -10.75 -26.32
C GLY A 18 -16.52 -10.43 -27.40
N GLY A 19 -15.34 -9.93 -27.00
CA GLY A 19 -14.26 -9.56 -27.93
C GLY A 19 -14.20 -8.07 -28.28
N LYS A 20 -15.10 -7.24 -27.71
CA LYS A 20 -15.13 -5.79 -27.92
C LYS A 20 -13.89 -5.06 -27.39
N ALA A 21 -13.24 -5.60 -26.35
CA ALA A 21 -12.01 -5.04 -25.81
C ALA A 21 -11.09 -6.14 -25.27
N ASN A 22 -9.83 -5.80 -25.08
CA ASN A 22 -8.84 -6.65 -24.41
C ASN A 22 -8.41 -5.99 -23.10
N VAL A 23 -8.12 -6.82 -22.11
CA VAL A 23 -7.50 -6.45 -20.84
C VAL A 23 -6.10 -7.04 -20.82
N SER A 24 -5.13 -6.17 -20.61
CA SER A 24 -3.75 -6.50 -20.25
C SER A 24 -3.61 -6.40 -18.73
N LEU A 25 -3.61 -7.57 -18.08
CA LEU A 25 -3.49 -7.70 -16.64
C LEU A 25 -2.03 -8.00 -16.26
N ILE A 26 -1.44 -7.14 -15.44
CA ILE A 26 -0.17 -7.40 -14.77
C ILE A 26 -0.48 -7.73 -13.30
N VAL A 27 0.03 -8.86 -12.83
CA VAL A 27 -0.04 -9.25 -11.41
C VAL A 27 1.36 -9.19 -10.83
N LEU A 28 1.51 -8.52 -9.69
CA LEU A 28 2.76 -8.27 -8.99
C LEU A 28 2.75 -8.91 -7.59
N ASP A 29 3.91 -9.41 -7.18
CA ASP A 29 4.17 -9.85 -5.80
C ASP A 29 4.77 -8.68 -5.03
N SER A 30 3.99 -8.02 -4.16
CA SER A 30 4.50 -6.92 -3.32
C SER A 30 5.33 -7.40 -2.14
N SER A 31 5.31 -8.69 -1.81
CA SER A 31 5.99 -9.22 -0.61
C SER A 31 7.49 -8.92 -0.59
N PRO A 32 8.27 -9.19 -1.66
CA PRO A 32 9.69 -8.82 -1.71
C PRO A 32 9.95 -7.31 -1.80
N CYS A 33 8.91 -6.49 -1.94
CA CYS A 33 8.99 -5.06 -2.18
C CYS A 33 8.56 -4.19 -0.99
N GLN A 34 8.31 -4.82 0.16
CA GLN A 34 8.00 -4.18 1.44
C GLN A 34 9.18 -4.40 2.39
N SER A 35 9.80 -3.31 2.87
CA SER A 35 11.00 -3.34 3.70
C SER A 35 10.73 -4.06 5.02
N MET A 36 9.54 -3.88 5.59
CA MET A 36 9.10 -4.53 6.83
C MET A 36 9.17 -6.05 6.73
N TYR A 37 8.75 -6.63 5.60
CA TYR A 37 8.78 -8.08 5.39
C TYR A 37 10.20 -8.63 5.18
N ARG A 38 11.13 -7.76 4.78
CA ARG A 38 12.55 -8.08 4.56
C ARG A 38 13.42 -7.78 5.78
N SER A 39 12.90 -7.07 6.77
CA SER A 39 13.66 -6.67 7.95
C SER A 39 14.03 -7.88 8.81
N ASP A 40 15.07 -7.77 9.63
CA ASP A 40 15.42 -8.82 10.60
C ASP A 40 14.45 -8.84 11.80
N ASP A 41 13.50 -7.92 11.88
CA ASP A 41 12.48 -7.87 12.94
C ASP A 41 11.30 -8.80 12.60
N PRO A 42 11.12 -9.90 13.36
CA PRO A 42 10.05 -10.85 13.11
C PRO A 42 8.65 -10.28 13.32
N SER A 43 8.51 -9.15 14.03
CA SER A 43 7.22 -8.50 14.23
C SER A 43 6.60 -8.00 12.92
N GLY A 44 7.44 -7.74 11.91
CA GLY A 44 7.04 -7.27 10.59
C GLY A 44 6.87 -8.37 9.53
N TRP A 45 7.17 -9.63 9.86
CA TRP A 45 7.18 -10.70 8.85
C TRP A 45 5.79 -11.16 8.43
N ASP A 46 4.76 -10.98 9.26
CA ASP A 46 3.40 -11.37 8.90
C ASP A 46 2.36 -10.41 9.50
N PRO A 47 1.70 -9.57 8.68
CA PRO A 47 0.67 -8.65 9.18
C PRO A 47 -0.60 -9.39 9.62
N CYS A 48 -0.79 -10.64 9.22
CA CYS A 48 -2.01 -11.42 9.43
C CYS A 48 -1.93 -12.32 10.68
N GLY A 49 -0.78 -12.37 11.37
CA GLY A 49 -0.62 -13.02 12.65
C GLY A 49 0.73 -13.75 12.80
N SER A 50 1.51 -13.35 13.79
CA SER A 50 2.85 -13.90 14.09
C SER A 50 2.86 -15.37 14.55
N SER A 51 1.71 -15.99 14.79
CA SER A 51 1.61 -17.41 15.10
C SER A 51 1.39 -18.23 13.83
N LEU A 52 2.46 -18.44 13.06
CA LEU A 52 2.49 -19.61 12.19
C LEU A 52 2.24 -20.83 13.09
N PRO A 53 1.30 -21.73 12.75
CA PRO A 53 1.13 -22.96 13.50
C PRO A 53 2.50 -23.62 13.66
N ASN A 54 2.87 -24.01 14.89
CA ASN A 54 4.14 -24.71 15.17
C ASN A 54 4.35 -25.95 14.26
N ASP A 55 3.27 -26.41 13.63
CA ASP A 55 3.20 -27.54 12.72
C ASP A 55 3.17 -27.16 11.23
N CYS A 56 3.74 -26.01 10.81
CA CYS A 56 4.06 -25.82 9.39
C CYS A 56 5.55 -26.06 9.10
N PRO A 57 6.00 -27.34 8.98
CA PRO A 57 7.34 -27.64 8.54
C PRO A 57 7.60 -27.02 7.17
N GLY A 58 8.57 -26.10 7.10
CA GLY A 58 8.95 -25.39 5.88
C GLY A 58 8.20 -24.09 5.59
N CYS A 59 7.24 -23.66 6.42
CA CYS A 59 6.67 -22.31 6.30
C CYS A 59 7.71 -21.27 6.73
N THR A 60 8.48 -20.79 5.76
CA THR A 60 9.46 -19.73 5.96
C THR A 60 9.02 -18.51 5.14
N PHE A 61 7.92 -17.86 5.53
CA PHE A 61 7.42 -16.67 4.80
C PHE A 61 8.55 -15.67 4.57
N HIS A 62 9.24 -15.27 5.63
CA HIS A 62 10.37 -14.34 5.55
C HIS A 62 11.49 -14.85 4.64
N ALA A 63 11.92 -16.11 4.77
CA ALA A 63 12.98 -16.64 3.89
C ALA A 63 12.52 -16.66 2.41
N ASN A 64 11.25 -16.95 2.14
CA ASN A 64 10.68 -16.87 0.80
C ASN A 64 10.65 -15.43 0.26
N VAL A 65 10.40 -14.44 1.12
CA VAL A 65 10.44 -13.02 0.77
C VAL A 65 11.87 -12.57 0.48
N VAL A 66 12.82 -12.90 1.36
CA VAL A 66 14.23 -12.48 1.24
C VAL A 66 14.92 -13.16 0.07
N ALA A 67 14.57 -14.40 -0.26
CA ALA A 67 15.09 -15.11 -1.43
C ALA A 67 14.65 -14.49 -2.77
N GLN A 68 13.69 -13.57 -2.74
CA GLN A 68 13.19 -12.86 -3.91
C GLN A 68 13.78 -11.46 -4.03
N SER A 69 13.88 -10.99 -5.27
CA SER A 69 14.43 -9.68 -5.63
C SER A 69 13.33 -8.78 -6.18
N CYS A 70 13.02 -7.70 -5.44
CA CYS A 70 12.13 -6.66 -5.94
C CYS A 70 12.70 -5.99 -7.20
N ALA A 71 14.01 -5.77 -7.26
CA ALA A 71 14.70 -5.20 -8.41
C ALA A 71 14.52 -6.04 -9.69
N THR A 72 14.57 -7.37 -9.57
CA THR A 72 14.33 -8.28 -10.71
C THR A 72 12.90 -8.16 -11.20
N GLN A 73 11.93 -8.08 -10.29
CA GLN A 73 10.53 -7.86 -10.63
C GLN A 73 10.29 -6.47 -11.25
N LEU A 74 10.95 -5.42 -10.77
CA LEU A 74 10.88 -4.08 -11.37
C LEU A 74 11.44 -4.07 -12.80
N ALA A 75 12.58 -4.73 -13.05
CA ALA A 75 13.15 -4.86 -14.40
C ALA A 75 12.21 -5.64 -15.33
N TRP A 76 11.61 -6.72 -14.84
CA TRP A 76 10.58 -7.47 -15.55
C TRP A 76 9.37 -6.58 -15.87
N LEU A 77 8.85 -5.86 -14.88
CA LEU A 77 7.69 -4.98 -15.02
C LEU A 77 7.90 -3.95 -16.12
N LYS A 78 9.04 -3.25 -16.11
CA LYS A 78 9.40 -2.28 -17.16
C LYS A 78 9.38 -2.90 -18.57
N THR A 79 9.93 -4.11 -18.70
CA THR A 79 9.95 -4.85 -19.97
C THR A 79 8.55 -5.28 -20.39
N THR A 80 7.73 -5.76 -19.46
CA THR A 80 6.36 -6.21 -19.70
C THR A 80 5.43 -5.06 -20.10
N ILE A 81 5.52 -3.91 -19.43
CA ILE A 81 4.72 -2.72 -19.77
C ILE A 81 4.98 -2.29 -21.21
N ALA A 82 6.22 -2.35 -21.68
CA ALA A 82 6.58 -2.03 -23.06
C ALA A 82 5.96 -2.98 -24.11
N GLN A 83 5.53 -4.19 -23.69
CA GLN A 83 4.88 -5.17 -24.55
C GLN A 83 3.35 -5.11 -24.51
N VAL A 84 2.77 -4.29 -23.61
CA VAL A 84 1.32 -4.14 -23.51
C VAL A 84 0.79 -3.44 -24.77
N PRO A 85 -0.11 -4.08 -25.55
CA PRO A 85 -0.63 -3.49 -26.76
C PRO A 85 -1.29 -2.13 -26.51
N GLU A 86 -1.16 -1.24 -27.48
CA GLU A 86 -1.92 0.01 -27.49
C GLU A 86 -3.42 -0.30 -27.58
N GLY A 87 -4.24 0.45 -26.85
CA GLY A 87 -5.69 0.27 -26.83
C GLY A 87 -6.20 -0.90 -25.97
N ASP A 88 -5.35 -1.69 -25.33
CA ASP A 88 -5.78 -2.59 -24.25
C ASP A 88 -6.17 -1.78 -23.00
N TRP A 89 -7.14 -2.28 -22.22
CA TRP A 89 -7.31 -1.86 -20.83
C TRP A 89 -6.11 -2.34 -20.02
N ARG A 90 -5.48 -1.44 -19.27
CA ARG A 90 -4.25 -1.70 -18.52
C ARG A 90 -4.60 -1.79 -17.03
N ILE A 91 -4.62 -3.01 -16.50
CA ILE A 91 -5.00 -3.28 -15.11
C ILE A 91 -3.82 -3.92 -14.38
N ALA A 92 -3.49 -3.40 -13.20
CA ALA A 92 -2.52 -4.02 -12.32
C ALA A 92 -3.19 -4.59 -11.08
N MET A 93 -2.69 -5.73 -10.61
CA MET A 93 -3.03 -6.30 -9.31
C MET A 93 -1.76 -6.45 -8.49
N ILE A 94 -1.79 -6.01 -7.24
CA ILE A 94 -0.67 -6.10 -6.32
C ILE A 94 -1.21 -6.35 -4.91
N HIS A 95 -0.58 -7.18 -4.09
CA HIS A 95 -1.18 -7.52 -2.80
C HIS A 95 -1.27 -6.32 -1.86
N ALA A 96 -0.19 -5.57 -1.69
CA ALA A 96 -0.13 -4.40 -0.80
C ALA A 96 -0.52 -3.09 -1.52
N PRO A 97 -1.11 -2.11 -0.81
CA PRO A 97 -1.26 -0.75 -1.29
C PRO A 97 0.03 -0.15 -1.81
N ALA A 98 -0.11 0.82 -2.70
CA ALA A 98 1.00 1.53 -3.34
C ALA A 98 1.95 2.15 -2.30
N SER A 99 1.41 2.69 -1.21
CA SER A 99 2.18 3.35 -0.16
C SER A 99 2.99 2.39 0.72
N ASP A 100 2.67 1.09 0.70
CA ASP A 100 3.44 0.07 1.44
C ASP A 100 4.67 -0.39 0.66
N ILE A 101 4.77 -0.05 -0.63
CA ILE A 101 5.87 -0.48 -1.50
C ILE A 101 7.02 0.51 -1.40
N ASP A 102 8.10 0.12 -0.73
CA ASP A 102 9.19 1.01 -0.31
C ASP A 102 10.61 0.45 -0.56
N VAL A 103 10.74 -0.76 -1.13
CA VAL A 103 12.04 -1.34 -1.51
C VAL A 103 12.45 -0.95 -2.93
N GLU A 104 11.52 -1.00 -3.88
CA GLU A 104 11.69 -0.48 -5.24
C GLU A 104 10.40 0.18 -5.71
N ASP A 105 10.53 1.22 -6.53
CA ASP A 105 9.40 1.94 -7.06
C ASP A 105 8.71 1.17 -8.20
N LEU A 106 7.73 0.34 -7.84
CA LEU A 106 6.86 -0.35 -8.79
C LEU A 106 5.73 0.54 -9.33
N ILE A 107 5.49 1.71 -8.73
CA ILE A 107 4.32 2.54 -9.01
C ILE A 107 4.60 3.51 -10.16
N THR A 108 5.78 4.15 -10.19
CA THR A 108 6.20 4.99 -11.32
C THR A 108 6.09 4.28 -12.67
N PRO A 109 6.57 3.03 -12.86
CA PRO A 109 6.37 2.31 -14.12
C PRO A 109 4.89 2.12 -14.48
N LEU A 110 4.01 1.84 -13.51
CA LEU A 110 2.58 1.67 -13.77
C LEU A 110 1.92 3.00 -14.19
N GLN A 111 2.28 4.11 -13.53
CA GLN A 111 1.82 5.44 -13.93
C GLN A 111 2.33 5.82 -15.33
N GLN A 112 3.63 5.60 -15.62
CA GLN A 112 4.21 5.82 -16.96
C GLN A 112 3.59 4.92 -18.03
N GLY A 113 3.17 3.71 -17.63
CA GLY A 113 2.42 2.78 -18.45
C GLY A 113 0.96 3.16 -18.64
N ASN A 114 0.48 4.28 -18.08
CA ASN A 114 -0.91 4.74 -18.12
C ASN A 114 -1.90 3.65 -17.68
N PHE A 115 -1.60 2.94 -16.58
CA PHE A 115 -2.51 1.95 -16.03
C PHE A 115 -3.84 2.58 -15.61
N ASP A 116 -4.95 2.02 -16.09
CA ASP A 116 -6.29 2.56 -15.87
C ASP A 116 -6.77 2.24 -14.44
N LEU A 117 -6.42 1.06 -13.91
CA LEU A 117 -6.85 0.58 -12.61
C LEU A 117 -5.73 -0.22 -11.93
N VAL A 118 -5.51 0.05 -10.64
CA VAL A 118 -4.66 -0.76 -9.77
C VAL A 118 -5.51 -1.31 -8.63
N VAL A 119 -5.52 -2.63 -8.46
CA VAL A 119 -6.27 -3.31 -7.40
C VAL A 119 -5.30 -3.93 -6.41
N ASN A 120 -5.60 -3.77 -5.11
CA ASN A 120 -4.85 -4.40 -4.04
C ASN A 120 -5.73 -4.93 -2.91
N GLY A 121 -5.07 -5.54 -1.92
CA GLY A 121 -5.65 -6.02 -0.68
C GLY A 121 -4.77 -5.62 0.49
N HIS A 122 -4.25 -6.61 1.21
CA HIS A 122 -3.38 -6.48 2.39
C HIS A 122 -4.04 -5.80 3.60
N VAL A 123 -4.47 -4.56 3.44
CA VAL A 123 -5.18 -3.82 4.48
C VAL A 123 -6.64 -4.31 4.54
N HIS A 124 -7.09 -4.73 5.72
CA HIS A 124 -8.42 -5.36 5.93
C HIS A 124 -9.59 -4.36 5.91
N LEU A 125 -9.72 -3.66 4.78
CA LEU A 125 -10.75 -2.64 4.54
C LEU A 125 -11.07 -2.55 3.04
N LEU A 126 -12.07 -1.72 2.71
CA LEU A 126 -12.41 -1.33 1.35
C LEU A 126 -12.02 0.13 1.13
N ALA A 127 -11.30 0.44 0.05
CA ALA A 127 -10.92 1.81 -0.27
C ALA A 127 -10.88 2.10 -1.76
N HIS A 128 -11.09 3.38 -2.08
CA HIS A 128 -10.73 4.02 -3.33
C HIS A 128 -9.82 5.20 -3.00
N TYR A 129 -8.67 5.26 -3.66
CA TYR A 129 -7.68 6.29 -3.43
C TYR A 129 -6.92 6.62 -4.72
N THR A 130 -6.14 7.69 -4.68
CA THR A 130 -5.27 8.11 -5.78
C THR A 130 -3.82 8.15 -5.31
N VAL A 131 -2.90 8.04 -6.27
CA VAL A 131 -1.47 8.18 -6.03
C VAL A 131 -0.96 9.31 -6.91
N ASP A 132 -0.34 10.32 -6.31
CA ASP A 132 0.07 11.57 -6.98
C ASP A 132 -1.08 12.31 -7.68
N GLY A 133 -2.28 12.22 -7.10
CA GLY A 133 -3.49 12.81 -7.66
C GLY A 133 -3.93 12.17 -8.99
N VAL A 134 -3.36 11.02 -9.36
CA VAL A 134 -3.67 10.31 -10.61
C VAL A 134 -4.05 8.85 -10.38
N GLY A 135 -4.72 8.28 -11.38
CA GLY A 135 -5.11 6.88 -11.43
C GLY A 135 -6.27 6.52 -10.48
N THR A 136 -6.81 5.33 -10.69
CA THR A 136 -7.81 4.73 -9.80
C THR A 136 -7.17 3.57 -9.07
N TYR A 137 -7.01 3.68 -7.75
CA TYR A 137 -6.50 2.62 -6.90
C TYR A 137 -7.60 2.09 -6.00
N ILE A 138 -7.77 0.77 -5.96
CA ILE A 138 -8.84 0.11 -5.23
C ILE A 138 -8.24 -0.90 -4.26
N THR A 139 -8.53 -0.74 -2.97
CA THR A 139 -8.26 -1.77 -1.97
C THR A 139 -9.52 -2.58 -1.73
N SER A 140 -9.40 -3.90 -1.89
CA SER A 140 -10.45 -4.88 -1.60
C SER A 140 -9.91 -5.97 -0.65
N GLY A 141 -9.28 -5.56 0.46
CA GLY A 141 -8.68 -6.48 1.44
C GLY A 141 -9.64 -6.96 2.52
N ALA A 142 -10.90 -6.55 2.48
CA ALA A 142 -11.93 -6.86 3.46
C ALA A 142 -12.65 -8.21 3.29
N GLY A 143 -12.07 -9.16 2.55
CA GLY A 143 -12.69 -10.47 2.35
C GLY A 143 -12.73 -11.35 3.61
N CYS A 144 -11.82 -11.10 4.56
CA CYS A 144 -11.75 -11.75 5.85
C CYS A 144 -11.04 -10.83 6.86
N MET A 145 -11.01 -11.23 8.14
CA MET A 145 -10.23 -10.55 9.19
C MET A 145 -10.56 -9.05 9.40
N VAL A 146 -11.75 -8.63 8.99
CA VAL A 146 -12.32 -7.33 9.37
C VAL A 146 -13.00 -7.49 10.73
N HIS A 147 -12.66 -6.65 11.68
CA HIS A 147 -13.31 -6.65 12.99
C HIS A 147 -14.73 -6.08 12.88
N MET A 148 -15.74 -6.95 13.03
CA MET A 148 -17.13 -6.51 13.11
C MET A 148 -17.48 -6.07 14.55
N GLU A 149 -18.24 -4.98 14.65
CA GLU A 149 -18.62 -4.28 15.90
C GLU A 149 -19.46 -5.15 16.89
N ASN A 150 -19.85 -6.36 16.49
CA ASN A 150 -20.74 -7.26 17.24
C ASN A 150 -20.11 -8.62 17.64
N ARG A 151 -18.78 -8.72 17.78
CA ARG A 151 -18.23 -9.85 18.54
C ARG A 151 -18.61 -9.66 20.02
N ASN A 152 -19.44 -10.57 20.55
CA ASN A 152 -19.81 -10.61 21.97
C ASN A 152 -18.60 -10.28 22.86
N GLY A 153 -18.69 -9.19 23.62
CA GLY A 153 -17.63 -8.76 24.56
C GLY A 153 -16.74 -7.60 24.09
N VAL A 154 -16.94 -7.03 22.90
CA VAL A 154 -16.21 -5.82 22.45
C VAL A 154 -17.07 -4.58 22.72
N THR A 155 -16.57 -3.63 23.51
CA THR A 155 -17.31 -2.39 23.81
C THR A 155 -17.26 -1.41 22.63
N PRO A 156 -18.24 -0.49 22.46
CA PRO A 156 -18.18 0.55 21.43
C PRO A 156 -16.87 1.38 21.46
N ALA A 157 -16.32 1.64 22.64
CA ALA A 157 -15.04 2.31 22.80
C ALA A 157 -13.85 1.46 22.31
N THR A 158 -13.93 0.14 22.41
CA THR A 158 -12.95 -0.81 21.85
C THR A 158 -13.10 -0.93 20.33
N VAL A 159 -14.30 -0.78 19.79
CA VAL A 159 -14.56 -0.74 18.35
C VAL A 159 -14.00 0.54 17.74
N GLU A 160 -14.29 1.71 18.32
CA GLU A 160 -13.77 3.00 17.87
C GLU A 160 -12.24 3.04 18.02
N ARG A 161 -11.72 2.53 19.14
CA ARG A 161 -10.28 2.37 19.34
C ARG A 161 -9.70 1.38 18.33
N ASN A 162 -10.29 0.23 18.01
CA ASN A 162 -9.71 -0.69 17.02
C ASN A 162 -9.81 -0.19 15.57
N ASN A 163 -10.88 0.53 15.23
CA ASN A 163 -11.03 1.21 13.95
C ASN A 163 -10.02 2.36 13.78
N THR A 164 -9.52 2.92 14.88
CA THR A 164 -8.49 3.98 14.88
C THR A 164 -7.08 3.48 15.25
N SER A 165 -6.95 2.40 16.02
CA SER A 165 -5.72 1.87 16.64
C SER A 165 -5.08 0.77 15.83
N LEU A 166 -5.79 0.16 14.88
CA LEU A 166 -5.13 -0.55 13.79
C LEU A 166 -4.49 0.44 12.81
N GLY A 167 -4.86 1.74 12.81
CA GLY A 167 -4.28 2.76 11.93
C GLY A 167 -4.28 2.37 10.45
N ALA A 168 -5.12 1.40 10.09
CA ALA A 168 -5.07 0.68 8.83
C ALA A 168 -5.65 1.61 7.77
N SER A 169 -4.78 2.05 6.87
CA SER A 169 -5.08 2.97 5.79
C SER A 169 -4.50 2.39 4.52
N SER A 170 -5.21 2.53 3.40
CA SER A 170 -4.61 2.25 2.09
C SER A 170 -3.54 3.28 1.68
N CYS A 171 -3.46 4.39 2.43
CA CYS A 171 -2.44 5.41 2.34
C CYS A 171 -1.63 5.44 3.65
N THR A 172 -0.73 4.48 3.79
CA THR A 172 0.34 4.52 4.79
C THR A 172 1.45 5.49 4.34
N SER A 173 2.45 5.74 5.18
CA SER A 173 3.57 6.64 4.88
C SER A 173 4.92 5.92 4.82
N TYR A 174 4.94 4.63 4.45
CA TYR A 174 6.19 3.87 4.31
C TYR A 174 6.97 4.29 3.06
N SER A 175 6.30 4.36 1.91
CA SER A 175 6.89 4.86 0.67
C SER A 175 6.98 6.39 0.68
N THR A 176 8.16 6.92 0.35
CA THR A 176 8.41 8.37 0.25
C THR A 176 8.42 8.88 -1.20
N TRP A 177 8.24 7.99 -2.18
CA TRP A 177 8.28 8.33 -3.60
C TRP A 177 6.99 8.98 -4.10
N HIS A 178 5.87 8.65 -3.46
CA HIS A 178 4.55 9.00 -3.94
C HIS A 178 3.68 9.57 -2.83
N THR A 179 2.82 10.50 -3.21
CA THR A 179 1.73 10.98 -2.35
C THR A 179 0.52 10.06 -2.49
N CYS A 180 -0.23 9.88 -1.41
CA CYS A 180 -1.42 9.04 -1.40
C CYS A 180 -2.60 9.80 -0.81
N GLU A 181 -3.72 9.81 -1.53
CA GLU A 181 -4.93 10.52 -1.13
C GLU A 181 -6.15 9.59 -1.12
N ILE A 182 -6.72 9.39 0.06
CA ILE A 182 -7.95 8.60 0.25
C ILE A 182 -9.14 9.39 -0.30
N VAL A 183 -9.86 8.80 -1.26
CA VAL A 183 -11.14 9.31 -1.77
C VAL A 183 -12.31 8.71 -0.98
N PHE A 184 -12.22 7.42 -0.69
CA PHE A 184 -13.19 6.68 0.11
C PHE A 184 -12.46 5.55 0.86
N GLN A 185 -12.82 5.31 2.11
CA GLN A 185 -12.33 4.17 2.88
C GLN A 185 -13.38 3.72 3.91
N ARG A 186 -13.52 2.41 4.08
CA ARG A 186 -14.35 1.83 5.13
C ARG A 186 -13.84 0.46 5.60
N THR A 187 -13.72 0.30 6.90
CA THR A 187 -13.39 -0.97 7.56
C THR A 187 -14.67 -1.76 7.80
N VAL A 188 -15.09 -2.52 6.78
CA VAL A 188 -16.28 -3.38 6.80
C VAL A 188 -16.02 -4.57 5.89
N PRO A 189 -16.47 -5.80 6.24
CA PRO A 189 -16.34 -6.92 5.32
C PRO A 189 -16.99 -6.62 3.97
N GLY A 190 -16.41 -7.15 2.90
CA GLY A 190 -16.97 -6.92 1.57
C GLY A 190 -15.97 -7.12 0.44
N PHE A 191 -16.34 -6.62 -0.73
CA PHE A 191 -15.59 -6.82 -1.96
C PHE A 191 -15.83 -5.70 -2.99
N ALA A 192 -14.95 -5.63 -3.98
CA ALA A 192 -15.13 -4.78 -5.16
C ALA A 192 -15.76 -5.57 -6.33
N VAL A 193 -16.68 -4.92 -7.05
CA VAL A 193 -17.21 -5.39 -8.33
C VAL A 193 -16.79 -4.41 -9.41
N HIS A 194 -16.25 -4.92 -10.52
CA HIS A 194 -15.87 -4.12 -11.68
C HIS A 194 -16.79 -4.44 -12.87
N THR A 195 -17.37 -3.41 -13.48
CA THR A 195 -18.34 -3.56 -14.59
C THR A 195 -17.97 -2.62 -15.73
N PHE A 196 -17.65 -3.20 -16.88
CA PHE A 196 -17.41 -2.43 -18.10
C PHE A 196 -18.72 -1.85 -18.63
N SER A 197 -18.66 -0.61 -19.13
CA SER A 197 -19.75 -0.05 -19.95
C SER A 197 -19.89 -0.82 -21.26
N GLU A 198 -21.05 -0.70 -21.92
CA GLU A 198 -21.37 -1.42 -23.15
C GLU A 198 -20.41 -1.11 -24.32
N ASP A 199 -19.92 0.12 -24.37
CA ASP A 199 -18.93 0.62 -25.33
C ASP A 199 -17.48 0.28 -24.95
N MET A 200 -17.27 -0.35 -23.79
CA MET A 200 -15.96 -0.69 -23.22
C MET A 200 -15.02 0.51 -23.02
N MET A 201 -15.56 1.73 -22.93
CA MET A 201 -14.77 2.96 -22.72
C MET A 201 -14.71 3.39 -21.25
N SER A 202 -15.51 2.78 -20.39
CA SER A 202 -15.46 3.02 -18.95
C SER A 202 -15.59 1.71 -18.16
N LEU A 203 -15.03 1.73 -16.95
CA LEU A 203 -15.08 0.64 -15.99
C LEU A 203 -15.55 1.21 -14.65
N THR A 204 -16.76 0.86 -14.25
CA THR A 204 -17.30 1.22 -12.93
C THR A 204 -16.83 0.20 -11.91
N THR A 205 -16.25 0.70 -10.82
CA THR A 205 -15.92 -0.09 -9.63
C THR A 205 -16.89 0.25 -8.52
N THR A 206 -17.54 -0.77 -7.96
CA THR A 206 -18.50 -0.64 -6.85
C THR A 206 -17.97 -1.43 -5.65
N LEU A 207 -17.84 -0.76 -4.50
CA LEU A 207 -17.48 -1.38 -3.23
C LEU A 207 -18.77 -1.78 -2.52
N ILE A 208 -18.90 -3.07 -2.20
CA ILE A 208 -20.10 -3.69 -1.67
C ILE A 208 -19.78 -4.34 -0.31
N ASP A 209 -20.61 -4.12 0.70
CA ASP A 209 -20.49 -4.77 2.01
C ASP A 209 -20.98 -6.24 1.99
N GLU A 210 -20.85 -6.94 3.10
CA GLU A 210 -21.32 -8.33 3.24
C GLU A 210 -22.84 -8.51 3.12
N ASN A 211 -23.61 -7.43 3.25
CA ASN A 211 -25.07 -7.45 3.15
C ASN A 211 -25.56 -7.13 1.73
N GLY A 212 -24.64 -6.85 0.80
CA GLY A 212 -24.94 -6.47 -0.57
C GLY A 212 -25.24 -4.98 -0.76
N ASN A 213 -25.03 -4.15 0.26
CA ASN A 213 -25.22 -2.70 0.12
C ASN A 213 -24.04 -2.09 -0.63
N THR A 214 -24.35 -1.16 -1.54
CA THR A 214 -23.31 -0.33 -2.16
C THR A 214 -22.81 0.71 -1.17
N LEU A 215 -21.51 0.68 -0.90
CA LEU A 215 -20.85 1.63 -0.01
C LEU A 215 -20.29 2.83 -0.78
N HIS A 216 -19.70 2.57 -1.95
CA HIS A 216 -19.06 3.56 -2.81
C HIS A 216 -19.02 3.07 -4.25
N SER A 217 -19.01 4.00 -5.20
CA SER A 217 -18.82 3.69 -6.61
C SER A 217 -17.96 4.76 -7.28
N THR A 218 -17.07 4.33 -8.16
CA THR A 218 -16.21 5.20 -8.97
C THR A 218 -16.13 4.67 -10.40
N THR A 219 -15.93 5.55 -11.38
CA THR A 219 -15.82 5.17 -12.78
C THR A 219 -14.46 5.56 -13.33
N THR A 220 -13.67 4.57 -13.70
CA THR A 220 -12.44 4.76 -14.48
C THR A 220 -12.80 4.88 -15.95
N LYS A 221 -12.31 5.93 -16.61
CA LYS A 221 -12.37 6.01 -18.08
C LYS A 221 -11.12 5.37 -18.65
N LYS A 222 -11.28 4.61 -19.73
CA LYS A 222 -10.16 4.12 -20.50
C LYS A 222 -9.36 5.32 -20.99
N ASN A 223 -8.05 5.32 -20.79
CA ASN A 223 -7.19 6.35 -21.34
C ASN A 223 -7.17 6.25 -22.88
N SER A 224 -8.15 6.89 -23.52
CA SER A 224 -8.31 6.89 -24.99
C SER A 224 -7.41 7.91 -25.68
N ASN A 225 -6.74 8.79 -24.92
CA ASN A 225 -6.03 9.95 -25.47
C ASN A 225 -4.96 10.56 -24.53
N SER A 226 -4.29 9.79 -23.66
CA SER A 226 -3.18 10.38 -22.90
C SER A 226 -1.92 10.41 -23.76
N THR A 227 -1.67 11.55 -24.41
CA THR A 227 -0.34 12.16 -24.32
C THR A 227 0.05 12.03 -22.85
N GLY A 228 0.92 11.07 -22.53
CA GLY A 228 1.20 10.71 -21.14
C GLY A 228 1.46 11.97 -20.32
N PRO A 229 1.09 12.01 -19.03
CA PRO A 229 1.47 13.13 -18.19
C PRO A 229 2.95 13.39 -18.45
N THR A 230 3.27 14.60 -18.92
CA THR A 230 4.67 14.99 -19.07
C THR A 230 5.29 14.70 -17.72
N PRO A 231 6.35 13.86 -17.64
CA PRO A 231 6.93 13.54 -16.35
C PRO A 231 7.13 14.87 -15.63
N PRO A 232 6.71 15.01 -14.35
CA PRO A 232 7.10 16.19 -13.60
C PRO A 232 8.61 16.33 -13.82
N PRO A 233 9.11 17.54 -14.15
CA PRO A 233 10.53 17.71 -14.40
C PRO A 233 11.26 17.01 -13.27
N SER A 234 12.16 16.10 -13.65
CA SER A 234 13.08 15.47 -12.70
C SER A 234 13.84 16.63 -12.08
N ASN A 235 13.31 17.13 -10.97
CA ASN A 235 14.04 17.93 -10.03
C ASN A 235 15.05 16.94 -9.48
N GLY A 236 16.20 16.85 -10.17
CA GLY A 236 17.40 16.29 -9.56
C GLY A 236 17.50 16.87 -8.16
N PRO A 237 17.96 16.07 -7.18
CA PRO A 237 17.77 16.31 -5.76
C PRO A 237 18.08 17.77 -5.44
N THR A 238 17.03 18.57 -5.30
CA THR A 238 17.18 19.94 -4.85
C THR A 238 17.44 19.79 -3.36
N PRO A 239 18.53 20.34 -2.82
CA PRO A 239 18.85 20.17 -1.41
C PRO A 239 17.65 20.66 -0.61
N ALA A 240 17.02 19.74 0.13
CA ALA A 240 16.02 20.12 1.10
C ALA A 240 16.64 21.23 1.97
N PRO A 241 15.91 22.33 2.26
CA PRO A 241 16.42 23.36 3.15
C PRO A 241 16.78 22.65 4.45
N THR A 242 18.06 22.61 4.78
CA THR A 242 18.56 21.94 5.97
C THR A 242 17.83 22.55 7.16
N PRO A 243 16.88 21.84 7.80
CA PRO A 243 16.46 22.25 9.12
C PRO A 243 17.72 22.05 9.95
N ALA A 244 18.13 23.07 10.69
CA ALA A 244 19.28 22.96 11.58
C ALA A 244 19.05 21.74 12.48
N ASN A 245 19.79 20.66 12.20
CA ASN A 245 19.81 19.42 12.95
C ASN A 245 19.95 19.74 14.42
N LYS A 246 18.92 19.46 15.21
CA LYS A 246 19.13 19.15 16.61
C LYS A 246 18.27 17.96 16.96
N CYS A 247 18.83 16.78 16.75
CA CYS A 247 18.41 15.58 17.44
C CYS A 247 18.28 15.87 18.95
N CYS A 248 17.18 15.43 19.55
CA CYS A 248 17.00 15.28 20.97
C CYS A 248 17.44 13.86 21.33
N TYR A 249 18.61 13.72 21.93
CA TYR A 249 19.10 12.42 22.35
C TYR A 249 18.56 12.06 23.72
N TYR A 250 18.45 10.76 24.00
CA TYR A 250 18.05 10.28 25.32
C TYR A 250 18.90 10.85 26.45
N SER A 251 20.21 11.06 26.22
CA SER A 251 21.14 11.63 27.21
C SER A 251 20.93 13.11 27.47
N ASP A 252 20.23 13.83 26.59
CA ASP A 252 20.05 15.27 26.73
C ASP A 252 19.18 15.58 27.96
N SER A 253 19.49 16.70 28.61
CA SER A 253 18.78 17.15 29.80
C SER A 253 17.56 18.02 29.46
N VAL A 254 17.55 18.63 28.27
CA VAL A 254 16.47 19.49 27.78
C VAL A 254 16.34 19.29 26.27
N CYS A 255 15.10 19.09 25.82
CA CYS A 255 14.72 19.13 24.42
C CYS A 255 13.54 20.07 24.21
N TYR A 256 13.35 20.51 22.97
CA TYR A 256 12.38 21.49 22.54
C TYR A 256 11.39 20.85 21.56
N THR A 257 10.12 21.24 21.67
CA THR A 257 9.05 20.78 20.77
C THR A 257 9.43 20.96 19.30
N GLY A 258 9.21 19.90 18.52
CA GLY A 258 9.58 19.82 17.10
C GLY A 258 10.98 19.28 16.81
N GLN A 259 11.82 19.02 17.82
CA GLN A 259 13.08 18.29 17.62
C GLN A 259 12.83 16.80 17.34
N THR A 260 13.67 16.16 16.52
CA THR A 260 13.62 14.70 16.31
C THR A 260 14.22 13.95 17.50
N CYS A 261 13.51 13.00 18.09
CA CYS A 261 14.07 12.11 19.10
C CYS A 261 14.93 11.04 18.44
N CYS A 262 16.23 11.00 18.78
CA CYS A 262 17.22 10.22 18.04
C CYS A 262 17.94 9.16 18.88
N ASN A 263 18.34 8.09 18.21
CA ASN A 263 19.31 7.11 18.73
C ASN A 263 20.72 7.70 18.76
N THR A 264 21.68 6.94 19.31
CA THR A 264 23.09 7.38 19.42
C THR A 264 23.77 7.65 18.07
N GLU A 265 23.18 7.16 16.97
CA GLU A 265 23.67 7.35 15.60
C GLU A 265 23.05 8.59 14.93
N GLY A 266 22.18 9.31 15.64
CA GLY A 266 21.49 10.50 15.11
C GLY A 266 20.31 10.19 14.20
N GLN A 267 19.82 8.95 14.19
CA GLN A 267 18.63 8.56 13.46
C GLN A 267 17.41 8.69 14.35
N SER A 268 16.26 9.09 13.77
CA SER A 268 14.99 9.08 14.49
C SER A 268 14.73 7.72 15.13
N TYR A 269 14.17 7.70 16.34
CA TYR A 269 13.58 6.48 16.89
C TYR A 269 12.58 5.88 15.89
N SER A 270 12.48 4.55 15.90
CA SER A 270 11.38 3.85 15.23
C SER A 270 10.06 4.18 15.94
N LYS A 271 8.93 3.90 15.28
CA LYS A 271 7.60 4.06 15.90
C LYS A 271 7.53 3.35 17.26
N TYR A 272 8.01 2.11 17.33
CA TYR A 272 7.99 1.33 18.55
C TYR A 272 8.84 1.97 19.66
N THR A 273 10.05 2.41 19.34
CA THR A 273 10.93 3.09 20.33
C THR A 273 10.40 4.47 20.72
N CYS A 274 9.65 5.12 19.83
CA CYS A 274 8.95 6.37 20.12
C CYS A 274 7.80 6.17 21.11
N ASP A 275 7.03 5.10 20.92
CA ASP A 275 5.90 4.73 21.78
C ASP A 275 6.35 4.01 23.07
N ASP A 276 7.63 3.66 23.18
CA ASP A 276 8.22 2.96 24.32
C ASP A 276 8.29 3.87 25.57
N THR A 277 7.94 3.29 26.73
CA THR A 277 7.83 3.97 28.02
C THR A 277 9.18 4.29 28.69
N GLN A 278 10.30 3.92 28.05
CA GLN A 278 11.63 4.30 28.50
C GLN A 278 12.19 5.45 27.66
N TRP A 279 12.14 5.36 26.32
CA TRP A 279 12.89 6.25 25.43
C TRP A 279 12.10 7.47 24.96
N GLY A 280 10.89 7.28 24.46
CA GLY A 280 10.06 8.39 23.97
C GLY A 280 9.48 9.25 25.10
N THR A 281 9.11 8.62 26.22
CA THR A 281 8.47 9.31 27.36
C THR A 281 9.37 10.28 28.10
N LYS A 282 10.70 10.06 28.11
CA LYS A 282 11.64 10.96 28.81
C LYS A 282 11.51 12.42 28.34
N HIS A 283 11.29 12.59 27.03
CA HIS A 283 11.23 13.90 26.38
C HIS A 283 9.86 14.17 25.75
N ASN A 284 8.81 13.43 26.15
CA ASN A 284 7.47 13.51 25.56
C ASN A 284 7.48 13.40 24.03
N CYS A 285 8.30 12.49 23.51
CA CYS A 285 8.34 12.21 22.09
C CYS A 285 7.01 11.59 21.64
N ILE A 286 6.53 12.04 20.48
CA ILE A 286 5.33 11.57 19.80
C ILE A 286 5.71 11.15 18.38
N TRP A 287 5.08 10.09 17.91
CA TRP A 287 5.26 9.65 16.53
C TRP A 287 4.50 10.58 15.59
N ASP A 288 5.22 11.34 14.77
CA ASP A 288 4.64 12.08 13.65
C ASP A 288 4.51 11.14 12.44
N TRP A 289 3.29 10.68 12.22
CA TRP A 289 2.93 9.80 11.12
C TRP A 289 3.08 10.45 9.74
N ARG A 290 3.12 11.78 9.64
CA ARG A 290 3.26 12.52 8.37
C ARG A 290 4.70 12.53 7.88
N GLU A 291 5.64 12.67 8.81
CA GLU A 291 7.08 12.67 8.50
C GLU A 291 7.76 11.32 8.74
N SER A 292 7.04 10.34 9.29
CA SER A 292 7.60 9.05 9.72
C SER A 292 8.79 9.23 10.67
N LYS A 293 8.66 10.15 11.63
CA LYS A 293 9.69 10.48 12.62
C LYS A 293 9.11 10.59 14.01
N CYS A 294 9.94 10.27 14.99
CA CYS A 294 9.67 10.53 16.39
C CYS A 294 10.09 11.97 16.71
N ILE A 295 9.17 12.83 17.11
CA ILE A 295 9.42 14.24 17.41
C ILE A 295 9.04 14.57 18.85
N VAL A 296 9.70 15.53 19.48
CA VAL A 296 9.32 16.05 20.79
C VAL A 296 7.97 16.76 20.66
N GLY A 297 6.97 16.30 21.41
CA GLY A 297 5.59 16.81 21.41
C GLY A 297 5.36 18.08 22.24
#